data_AF-A0A6L6GZ81-F1
#
_entry.id   AF-A0A6L6GZ81-F1
#
_cell.length_a   1.000
_cell.length_b   1.000
_cell.length_c   1.000
_cell.angle_alpha   90.00
_cell.angle_beta   90.00
_cell.angle_gamma   90.00
#
_symmetry.space_group_name_H-M   'P 1'
#
loop_
_entity.id
_entity.type
_entity.pdbx_description
1 polymer ?
#
loop_
_entity_poly.entity_id
_entity_poly.type
_entity_poly.pdbx_seq_one_letter_code
_entity_poly.pdbx_strand_id
1 'polypeptide(L)'
;MTETRNVVAYSLYGVGVLIIIINLFRAFSLIDWVGGQAAFEVFLQGVIVGVLFIGFGELLRLLQGMFNQREPELPPEAVKTVMAGGYRVLQETDEQEIHGELRKKVENFYLKKGLVVEEMEATPYEGYIFVHRFGKRDIVDMNGFKPEILSQKEIENHPDLKDL
;
A
#
# COMPACT_ATOMS: atom_id res chain seq x y z
N MET A 1 -6.92 14.16 -12.94
CA MET A 1 -7.98 13.14 -12.80
C MET A 1 -7.49 11.82 -13.37
N THR A 2 -6.70 11.09 -12.60
CA THR A 2 -6.40 9.68 -12.89
C THR A 2 -7.43 8.86 -12.12
N GLU A 3 -8.53 8.48 -12.77
CA GLU A 3 -9.37 7.40 -12.26
C GLU A 3 -8.50 6.14 -12.20
N THR A 4 -7.86 5.85 -11.07
CA THR A 4 -7.28 4.54 -10.81
C THR A 4 -8.45 3.59 -10.54
N ARG A 5 -9.18 3.25 -11.61
CA ARG A 5 -10.19 2.21 -11.58
C ARG A 5 -9.52 0.96 -11.04
N ASN A 6 -9.99 0.47 -9.90
CA ASN A 6 -9.51 -0.78 -9.32
C ASN A 6 -9.90 -1.94 -10.25
N VAL A 7 -9.07 -2.21 -11.26
CA VAL A 7 -9.32 -3.25 -12.27
C VAL A 7 -9.55 -4.60 -11.60
N VAL A 8 -8.82 -4.87 -10.51
CA VAL A 8 -8.94 -6.11 -9.72
C VAL A 8 -10.32 -6.21 -9.07
N ALA A 9 -10.79 -5.16 -8.41
CA ALA A 9 -12.12 -5.16 -7.81
C ALA A 9 -13.26 -5.25 -8.83
N TYR A 10 -13.13 -4.56 -9.97
CA TYR A 10 -14.09 -4.66 -11.07
C TYR A 10 -14.11 -6.08 -11.67
N SER A 11 -12.94 -6.72 -11.79
CA SER A 11 -12.83 -8.09 -12.27
C SER A 11 -13.47 -9.08 -11.30
N LEU A 12 -13.22 -8.94 -10.00
CA LEU A 12 -13.84 -9.76 -8.95
C LEU A 12 -15.36 -9.65 -8.96
N TYR A 13 -15.89 -8.42 -9.10
CA TYR A 13 -17.32 -8.19 -9.25
C TYR A 13 -17.89 -8.91 -10.48
N GLY A 14 -17.24 -8.75 -11.64
CA GLY A 14 -17.66 -9.39 -12.89
C GLY A 14 -17.64 -10.91 -12.81
N VAL A 15 -16.59 -11.49 -12.22
CA VAL A 15 -16.47 -12.94 -11.99
C VAL A 15 -17.57 -13.43 -11.05
N GLY A 16 -17.84 -12.72 -9.96
CA GLY A 16 -18.91 -13.07 -9.01
C GLY A 16 -20.28 -13.11 -9.68
N VAL A 17 -20.62 -12.08 -10.45
CA VAL A 17 -21.88 -12.03 -11.22
C VAL A 17 -21.95 -13.18 -12.23
N LEU A 18 -20.86 -13.44 -12.96
CA LEU A 18 -20.80 -14.51 -13.94
C LEU A 18 -21.03 -15.89 -13.30
N ILE A 19 -20.44 -16.15 -12.13
CA ILE A 19 -20.64 -17.40 -11.38
C ILE A 19 -22.12 -17.59 -11.00
N ILE A 20 -22.79 -16.53 -10.56
CA ILE A 20 -24.22 -16.59 -10.21
C ILE A 20 -25.04 -16.96 -11.43
N ILE A 21 -24.79 -16.29 -12.57
CA ILE A 21 -25.51 -16.54 -13.82
C ILE A 21 -25.30 -17.98 -14.30
N ILE A 22 -24.05 -18.46 -14.32
CA ILE A 22 -23.74 -19.83 -14.74
C ILE A 22 -24.45 -20.86 -13.85
N ASN A 23 -24.42 -20.67 -12.53
CA ASN A 23 -25.08 -21.61 -11.60
C ASN A 23 -26.61 -21.52 -11.67
N LEU A 24 -27.17 -20.36 -11.99
CA LEU A 24 -28.60 -20.20 -12.26
C LEU A 24 -29.02 -21.05 -13.47
N PHE A 25 -28.32 -20.93 -14.60
CA PHE A 25 -28.62 -21.76 -15.77
C PHE A 25 -28.43 -23.25 -15.49
N ARG A 26 -27.35 -23.60 -14.78
CA ARG A 26 -27.10 -24.98 -14.38
C ARG A 26 -28.20 -25.53 -13.48
N ALA A 27 -28.67 -24.76 -12.51
CA ALA A 27 -29.79 -25.13 -11.65
C ALA A 27 -31.06 -25.36 -12.49
N PHE A 28 -31.41 -24.44 -13.39
CA PHE A 28 -32.55 -24.60 -14.29
C PHE A 28 -32.48 -25.90 -15.11
N SER A 29 -31.32 -26.23 -15.68
CA SER A 29 -31.14 -27.48 -16.43
C SER A 29 -31.25 -28.75 -15.57
N LEU A 30 -31.05 -28.64 -14.25
CA LEU A 30 -31.12 -29.78 -13.33
C LEU A 30 -32.53 -30.01 -12.74
N ILE A 31 -33.44 -29.03 -12.84
CA ILE A 31 -34.80 -29.13 -12.27
C ILE A 31 -35.52 -30.37 -12.83
N ASP A 32 -35.46 -30.57 -14.14
CA ASP A 32 -36.16 -31.67 -14.82
C ASP A 32 -35.52 -33.04 -14.59
N TRP A 33 -34.24 -33.07 -14.18
CA TRP A 33 -33.45 -34.30 -14.13
C TRP A 33 -33.29 -34.86 -12.72
N VAL A 34 -33.06 -33.98 -11.74
CA VAL A 34 -32.70 -34.37 -10.37
C VAL A 34 -33.68 -33.79 -9.33
N GLY A 35 -34.64 -32.98 -9.78
CA GLY A 35 -35.66 -32.36 -8.95
C GLY A 35 -35.26 -30.98 -8.41
N GLY A 36 -36.27 -30.23 -7.97
CA GLY A 36 -36.11 -28.83 -7.56
C GLY A 36 -35.18 -28.61 -6.36
N GLN A 37 -35.10 -29.57 -5.42
CA GLN A 37 -34.25 -29.44 -4.24
C GLN A 37 -32.76 -29.43 -4.59
N ALA A 38 -32.32 -30.38 -5.43
CA ALA A 38 -30.93 -30.44 -5.88
C ALA A 38 -30.56 -29.24 -6.75
N ALA A 39 -31.48 -28.80 -7.63
CA ALA A 39 -31.30 -27.58 -8.42
C ALA A 39 -31.13 -26.34 -7.53
N PHE A 40 -31.94 -26.22 -6.48
CA PHE A 40 -31.86 -25.11 -5.54
C PHE A 40 -30.52 -25.07 -4.78
N GLU A 41 -29.99 -26.23 -4.37
CA GLU A 41 -28.69 -26.32 -3.70
C GLU A 41 -27.55 -25.84 -4.61
N VAL A 42 -27.55 -26.25 -5.88
CA VAL A 42 -26.57 -25.80 -6.87
C VAL A 42 -26.66 -24.28 -7.10
N PHE A 43 -27.88 -23.74 -7.18
CA PHE A 43 -28.08 -22.30 -7.28
C PHE A 43 -27.54 -21.57 -6.05
N LEU A 44 -27.87 -22.05 -4.85
CA LEU A 44 -27.45 -21.44 -3.59
C LEU A 44 -25.92 -21.42 -3.46
N GLN A 45 -25.25 -22.51 -3.83
CA GLN A 45 -23.79 -22.57 -3.85
C GLN A 45 -23.20 -21.49 -4.78
N GLY A 46 -23.78 -21.32 -5.97
CA GLY A 46 -23.39 -20.27 -6.91
C GLY A 46 -23.59 -18.86 -6.35
N VAL A 47 -24.70 -18.62 -5.66
CA VAL A 47 -25.00 -17.35 -4.99
C VAL A 47 -23.99 -17.07 -3.88
N ILE A 48 -23.73 -18.02 -3.00
CA ILE A 48 -22.78 -17.86 -1.88
C ILE A 48 -21.39 -17.48 -2.42
N VAL A 49 -20.88 -18.25 -3.38
CA VAL A 49 -19.57 -17.98 -3.98
C VAL A 49 -19.58 -16.63 -4.70
N GLY A 50 -20.58 -16.35 -5.52
CA GLY A 50 -20.67 -15.09 -6.25
C GLY A 50 -20.71 -13.85 -5.35
N VAL A 51 -21.50 -13.91 -4.27
CA VAL A 51 -21.59 -12.84 -3.26
C VAL A 51 -20.25 -12.65 -2.54
N LEU A 52 -19.53 -13.71 -2.22
CA LEU A 52 -18.18 -13.59 -1.64
C LEU A 52 -17.22 -12.84 -2.56
N PHE A 53 -17.20 -13.18 -3.86
CA PHE A 53 -16.37 -12.49 -4.84
C PHE A 53 -16.73 -10.99 -4.98
N ILE A 54 -18.03 -10.68 -5.02
CA ILE A 54 -18.52 -9.30 -5.05
C ILE A 54 -18.07 -8.55 -3.79
N GLY A 55 -18.25 -9.14 -2.60
CA GLY A 55 -17.86 -8.55 -1.33
C GLY A 55 -16.36 -8.31 -1.22
N PHE A 56 -15.52 -9.24 -1.69
CA PHE A 56 -14.07 -9.02 -1.76
C PHE A 56 -13.71 -7.87 -2.71
N GLY A 57 -14.40 -7.75 -3.85
CA GLY A 57 -14.23 -6.62 -4.75
C GLY A 57 -14.52 -5.27 -4.05
N GLU A 58 -15.61 -5.19 -3.31
CA GLU A 58 -15.96 -3.98 -2.54
C GLU A 58 -14.94 -3.68 -1.44
N LEU A 59 -14.52 -4.69 -0.68
CA LEU A 59 -13.48 -4.56 0.34
C LEU A 59 -12.19 -3.96 -0.24
N LEU A 60 -11.75 -4.44 -1.41
CA LEU A 60 -10.56 -3.92 -2.08
C LEU A 60 -10.73 -2.47 -2.55
N ARG A 61 -11.93 -2.07 -3.00
CA ARG A 61 -12.21 -0.67 -3.37
C ARG A 61 -12.15 0.23 -2.14
N LEU A 62 -12.67 -0.23 -1.01
CA LEU A 62 -12.61 0.52 0.24
C LEU A 62 -11.17 0.69 0.73
N LEU A 63 -10.37 -0.38 0.69
CA LEU A 63 -8.96 -0.33 1.06
C LEU A 63 -8.17 0.63 0.16
N GLN A 64 -8.38 0.59 -1.16
CA GLN A 64 -7.76 1.55 -2.07
C GLN A 64 -8.26 2.98 -1.86
N GLY A 65 -9.55 3.16 -1.56
CA GLY A 65 -10.11 4.48 -1.22
C GLY A 65 -9.42 5.09 0.00
N MET A 66 -9.22 4.30 1.06
CA MET A 66 -8.48 4.75 2.25
C MET A 66 -7.00 5.02 1.96
N PHE A 67 -6.38 4.25 1.07
CA PHE A 67 -4.99 4.45 0.68
C PHE A 67 -4.82 5.74 -0.14
N ASN A 68 -5.65 5.94 -1.18
CA ASN A 68 -5.60 7.11 -2.05
C ASN A 68 -5.92 8.42 -1.30
N GLN A 69 -6.75 8.37 -0.25
CA GLN A 69 -7.03 9.55 0.59
C GLN A 69 -5.83 10.02 1.42
N ARG A 70 -4.79 9.19 1.57
CA ARG A 70 -3.56 9.53 2.29
C ARG A 70 -2.43 10.03 1.38
N GLU A 71 -2.61 9.99 0.06
CA GLU A 71 -1.68 10.59 -0.88
C GLU A 71 -2.13 12.02 -1.19
N PRO A 72 -1.31 13.05 -0.92
CA PRO A 72 -1.61 14.42 -1.34
C PRO A 72 -1.81 14.45 -2.86
N GLU A 73 -2.87 15.10 -3.33
CA GLU A 73 -3.06 15.35 -4.76
C GLU A 73 -1.92 16.24 -5.26
N LEU A 74 -0.87 15.62 -5.78
CA LEU A 74 0.23 16.35 -6.40
C LEU A 74 -0.30 17.02 -7.67
N PRO A 75 -0.04 18.32 -7.87
CA PRO A 75 -0.46 19.02 -9.07
C PRO A 75 0.11 18.31 -10.31
N PRO A 76 -0.67 18.21 -11.40
CA PRO A 76 -0.32 17.43 -12.59
C PRO A 76 0.98 17.87 -13.28
N GLU A 77 1.53 19.02 -12.92
CA GLU A 77 2.83 19.50 -13.40
C GLU A 77 4.03 18.79 -12.75
N ALA A 78 3.87 18.20 -11.55
CA ALA A 78 4.92 17.43 -10.87
C ALA A 78 5.07 15.99 -11.42
N VAL A 79 4.11 15.51 -12.21
CA VAL A 79 4.05 14.10 -12.67
C VAL A 79 4.95 13.85 -13.90
N LYS A 80 5.41 14.89 -14.60
CA LYS A 80 6.29 14.73 -15.77
C LYS A 80 7.73 14.35 -15.43
N THR A 81 8.12 14.37 -14.16
CA THR A 81 9.49 14.05 -13.72
C THR A 81 9.61 12.82 -12.83
N VAL A 82 8.52 12.07 -12.59
CA VAL A 82 8.59 10.78 -11.90
C VAL A 82 8.99 9.69 -12.91
N MET A 83 10.24 9.73 -13.34
CA MET A 83 10.90 8.61 -13.97
C MET A 83 10.99 7.45 -12.97
N ALA A 84 10.22 6.39 -13.20
CA ALA A 84 10.55 4.98 -13.00
C ALA A 84 11.28 4.50 -11.72
N GLY A 85 11.30 5.27 -10.64
CA GLY A 85 11.78 4.85 -9.32
C GLY A 85 10.75 5.28 -8.29
N GLY A 86 10.26 4.35 -7.48
CA GLY A 86 9.20 4.56 -6.49
C GLY A 86 9.62 5.44 -5.31
N TYR A 87 10.06 6.66 -5.58
CA TYR A 87 10.38 7.65 -4.57
C TYR A 87 9.10 8.42 -4.21
N ARG A 88 8.79 8.45 -2.91
CA ARG A 88 7.68 9.25 -2.38
C ARG A 88 8.09 10.71 -2.41
N VAL A 89 7.16 11.59 -2.79
CA VAL A 89 7.39 13.03 -2.72
C VAL A 89 7.57 13.43 -1.26
N LEU A 90 8.69 14.09 -0.96
CA LEU A 90 9.02 14.54 0.38
C LEU A 90 8.12 15.71 0.76
N GLN A 91 7.54 15.66 1.95
CA GLN A 91 6.89 16.82 2.55
C GLN A 91 7.92 17.54 3.42
N GLU A 92 8.22 18.80 3.08
CA GLU A 92 9.07 19.64 3.92
C GLU A 92 8.37 19.85 5.27
N THR A 93 9.09 19.65 6.36
CA THR A 93 8.59 19.84 7.71
C THR A 93 9.45 20.85 8.46
N ASP A 94 8.79 21.77 9.17
CA ASP A 94 9.44 22.68 10.13
C ASP A 94 9.70 21.99 11.48
N GLU A 95 9.37 20.71 11.63
CA GLU A 95 9.66 19.94 12.84
C GLU A 95 11.16 19.66 12.95
N GLN A 96 11.87 20.54 13.65
CA GLN A 96 13.28 20.36 14.01
C GLN A 96 13.48 19.34 15.14
N GLU A 97 12.40 18.83 15.75
CA GLU A 97 12.45 17.94 16.91
C GLU A 97 11.93 16.55 16.60
N ILE A 98 12.77 15.53 16.82
CA ILE A 98 12.41 14.12 16.66
C ILE A 98 11.46 13.73 17.80
N HIS A 99 10.21 13.39 17.45
CA HIS A 99 9.24 12.84 18.40
C HIS A 99 9.80 11.62 19.15
N GLY A 100 9.61 11.56 20.47
CA GLY A 100 10.24 10.55 21.33
C GLY A 100 9.89 9.08 20.98
N GLU A 101 8.74 8.84 20.36
CA GLU A 101 8.38 7.50 19.84
C GLU A 101 9.21 7.10 18.62
N LEU A 102 9.43 8.06 17.71
CA LEU A 102 10.23 7.90 16.51
C LEU A 102 11.69 7.60 16.89
N ARG A 103 12.22 8.35 17.86
CA ARG A 103 13.55 8.14 18.45
C ARG A 103 13.72 6.71 18.97
N LYS A 104 12.80 6.23 19.80
CA LYS A 104 12.83 4.85 20.31
C LYS A 104 12.77 3.81 19.19
N LYS A 105 12.02 4.07 18.12
CA LYS A 105 11.91 3.16 16.96
C LYS A 105 13.24 3.04 16.22
N VAL A 106 13.96 4.15 16.03
CA VAL A 106 15.30 4.18 15.42
C VAL A 106 16.32 3.49 16.32
N GLU A 107 16.36 3.83 17.62
CA GLU A 107 17.29 3.22 18.58
C GLU A 107 17.14 1.69 18.61
N ASN A 108 15.89 1.19 18.67
CA ASN A 108 15.61 -0.24 18.63
C ASN A 108 16.04 -0.90 17.30
N PHE A 109 15.94 -0.20 16.18
CA PHE A 109 16.38 -0.69 14.89
C PHE A 109 17.91 -0.86 14.83
N TYR A 110 18.67 0.12 15.32
CA TYR A 110 20.13 0.04 15.39
C TYR A 110 20.60 -0.99 16.42
N LEU A 111 19.94 -1.06 17.59
CA LEU A 111 20.25 -2.04 18.63
C LEU A 111 20.09 -3.48 18.12
N LYS A 112 19.03 -3.77 17.36
CA LYS A 112 18.82 -5.08 16.72
C LYS A 112 19.90 -5.45 15.71
N LYS A 113 20.56 -4.46 15.12
CA LYS A 113 21.72 -4.64 14.23
C LYS A 113 23.06 -4.66 14.97
N GLY A 114 23.06 -4.58 16.30
CA GLY A 114 24.26 -4.52 17.13
C GLY A 114 25.03 -3.21 16.99
N LEU A 115 24.34 -2.13 16.59
CA LEU A 115 24.92 -0.80 16.37
C LEU A 115 24.47 0.16 17.47
N VAL A 116 25.36 1.07 17.85
CA VAL A 116 25.07 2.14 18.83
C VAL A 116 24.85 3.45 18.08
N VAL A 117 23.81 4.18 18.48
CA VAL A 117 23.50 5.51 17.97
C VAL A 117 24.14 6.54 18.90
N GLU A 118 24.93 7.46 18.35
CA GLU A 118 25.58 8.54 19.11
C GLU A 118 24.66 9.76 19.17
N GLU A 119 24.16 10.18 18.01
CA GLU A 119 23.33 11.38 17.86
C GLU A 119 22.29 11.17 16.75
N MET A 120 21.13 11.83 16.90
CA MET A 120 20.04 11.79 15.94
C MET A 120 19.57 13.21 15.69
N GLU A 121 19.47 13.58 14.42
CA GLU A 121 19.00 14.90 13.98
C GLU A 121 17.82 14.74 13.02
N ALA A 122 16.83 15.62 13.16
CA ALA A 122 15.73 15.68 12.20
C ALA A 122 16.27 16.18 10.85
N THR A 123 15.77 15.59 9.77
CA THR A 123 16.02 16.14 8.42
C THR A 123 14.92 17.16 8.11
N PRO A 124 15.11 18.08 7.14
CA PRO A 124 14.05 18.97 6.68
C PRO A 124 12.88 18.24 6.00
N TYR A 125 12.96 16.92 5.84
CA TYR A 125 11.97 16.10 5.15
C TYR A 125 11.28 15.14 6.12
N GLU A 126 9.95 15.09 6.04
CA GLU A 126 9.18 14.20 6.90
C GLU A 126 9.54 12.72 6.67
N GLY A 127 9.73 12.00 7.77
CA GLY A 127 10.03 10.57 7.73
C GLY A 127 11.48 10.23 7.39
N TYR A 128 12.39 11.21 7.32
CA TYR A 128 13.84 10.95 7.23
C TYR A 128 14.57 11.51 8.45
N ILE A 129 15.56 10.76 8.94
CA ILE A 129 16.34 11.10 10.13
C ILE A 129 17.82 10.90 9.84
N PHE A 130 18.66 11.87 10.23
CA PHE A 130 20.10 11.68 10.27
C PHE A 130 20.49 10.93 11.55
N VAL A 131 21.27 9.87 11.38
CA VAL A 131 21.79 9.09 12.49
C VAL A 131 23.31 9.08 12.42
N HIS A 132 23.95 9.58 13.48
CA HIS A 132 25.40 9.60 13.60
C HIS A 132 25.87 8.36 14.39
N ARG A 133 26.83 7.64 13.81
CA ARG A 133 27.48 6.48 14.45
C ARG A 133 28.94 6.36 14.03
N PHE A 134 29.87 6.22 14.96
CA PHE A 134 31.29 5.97 14.69
C PHE A 134 31.89 6.94 13.65
N GLY A 135 31.51 8.21 13.69
CA GLY A 135 31.93 9.23 12.72
C GLY A 135 31.33 9.10 11.32
N LYS A 136 30.30 8.26 11.13
CA LYS A 136 29.51 8.16 9.89
C LYS A 136 28.12 8.72 10.11
N ARG A 137 27.59 9.40 9.09
CA ARG A 137 26.23 9.91 9.03
C ARG A 137 25.41 9.03 8.09
N ASP A 138 24.39 8.40 8.64
CA ASP A 138 23.43 7.59 7.88
C ASP A 138 22.11 8.35 7.75
N ILE A 139 21.44 8.22 6.61
CA ILE A 139 20.06 8.68 6.41
C ILE A 139 19.13 7.49 6.57
N VAL A 140 18.17 7.59 7.47
CA VAL A 140 17.21 6.53 7.76
C VAL A 140 15.84 6.93 7.25
N ASP A 141 15.29 6.12 6.34
CA ASP A 141 13.90 6.24 5.90
C ASP A 141 12.97 5.55 6.90
N MET A 142 12.03 6.32 7.44
CA MET A 142 11.01 5.92 8.40
C MET A 142 9.61 5.80 7.79
N ASN A 143 9.46 6.14 6.51
CA ASN A 143 8.19 6.11 5.79
C ASN A 143 7.74 4.68 5.42
N GLY A 144 8.69 3.74 5.38
CA GLY A 144 8.42 2.32 5.15
C GLY A 144 7.75 1.60 6.32
N PHE A 145 7.30 0.35 6.08
CA PHE A 145 6.78 -0.52 7.15
C PHE A 145 7.85 -0.85 8.20
N LYS A 146 9.13 -0.79 7.82
CA LYS A 146 10.30 -0.95 8.69
C LYS A 146 11.29 0.18 8.40
N PRO A 147 12.03 0.67 9.41
CA PRO A 147 13.13 1.59 9.19
C PRO A 147 14.19 0.98 8.26
N GLU A 148 14.71 1.78 7.34
CA GLU A 148 15.74 1.37 6.39
C GLU A 148 16.86 2.40 6.32
N ILE A 149 18.11 1.93 6.21
CA ILE A 149 19.27 2.82 6.04
C ILE A 149 19.47 2.98 4.54
N LEU A 150 19.36 4.20 4.04
CA LEU A 150 19.55 4.47 2.62
C LEU A 150 21.01 4.28 2.22
N SER A 151 21.22 3.60 1.11
CA SER A 151 22.53 3.51 0.47
C SER A 151 22.88 4.82 -0.25
N GLN A 152 24.17 5.06 -0.45
CA GLN A 152 24.67 6.25 -1.14
C GLN A 152 24.08 6.40 -2.55
N LYS A 153 23.85 5.28 -3.26
CA LYS A 153 23.19 5.27 -4.56
C LYS A 153 21.73 5.70 -4.47
N GLU A 154 21.02 5.35 -3.40
CA GLU A 154 19.63 5.75 -3.22
C GLU A 154 19.53 7.24 -2.90
N ILE A 155 20.48 7.76 -2.12
CA ILE A 155 20.59 9.20 -1.82
C ILE A 155 20.91 10.00 -3.09
N GLU A 156 21.90 9.57 -3.87
CA GLU A 156 22.31 10.25 -5.13
C GLU A 156 21.21 10.23 -6.20
N ASN A 157 20.42 9.17 -6.26
CA ASN A 157 19.29 9.06 -7.19
C ASN A 157 18.03 9.77 -6.67
N HIS A 158 18.00 10.19 -5.40
CA HIS A 158 16.89 10.93 -4.84
C HIS A 158 17.04 12.42 -5.18
N PRO A 159 16.07 13.03 -5.89
CA PRO A 159 16.19 14.40 -6.36
C PRO A 159 16.43 15.41 -5.23
N ASP A 160 15.86 15.13 -4.05
CA ASP A 160 15.85 16.03 -2.89
C ASP A 160 16.86 15.66 -1.78
N LEU A 161 17.39 14.42 -1.74
CA LEU A 161 18.35 14.01 -0.68
C LEU A 161 19.81 14.13 -1.12
N LYS A 162 20.09 14.26 -2.42
CA LYS A 162 21.44 14.34 -2.97
C LYS A 162 22.23 15.57 -2.48
N ASP A 163 21.52 16.61 -2.04
CA ASP A 163 22.09 17.91 -1.63
C ASP A 163 22.21 18.04 -0.09
N LEU A 164 21.89 16.97 0.67
CA LEU A 164 21.97 16.88 2.14
C LEU A 164 23.28 16.24 2.65
#